data_AF-A0A4U7F1V7-F1
#
_entry.id   AF-A0A4U7F1V7-F1
#
_cell.length_a   1.000
_cell.length_b   1.000
_cell.length_c   1.000
_cell.angle_alpha   90.00
_cell.angle_beta   90.00
_cell.angle_gamma   90.00
#
_symmetry.space_group_name_H-M   'P 1'
#
loop_
_entity.id
_entity.type
_entity.pdbx_description
1 polymer ?
#
loop_
_entity_poly.entity_id
_entity_poly.type
_entity_poly.pdbx_seq_one_letter_code
_entity_poly.pdbx_strand_id
1 'polypeptide(L)'
;GQTLANPTDGNVYTSVSFGQNQTVLSFAFDDDGDGVDFLDTADYSSTNLPVAVDADADGTHDWQLIWQPNAGFPDAPFGYQPNNSGSYGATEPLPAGFSAAKVGNTIVFGVPNSEISSTFRLLGYGSTGGEGPIAEVNVDPSLGPDFYNSANAVEFSD
;
A
#
# COMPACT_ATOMS: atom_id res chain seq x y z
N GLY A 1 9.95 19.51 20.99
CA GLY A 1 9.75 18.35 20.13
C GLY A 1 10.44 17.18 20.78
N GLN A 2 9.80 16.02 20.83
CA GLN A 2 10.54 14.79 21.10
C GLN A 2 11.29 14.44 19.81
N THR A 3 12.55 14.07 19.96
CA THR A 3 13.33 13.47 18.88
C THR A 3 12.70 12.11 18.59
N LEU A 4 12.18 11.95 17.38
CA LEU A 4 11.69 10.67 16.87
C LEU A 4 12.89 9.72 16.83
N ALA A 5 12.79 8.60 17.54
CA ALA A 5 13.86 7.61 17.59
C ALA A 5 13.85 6.84 16.26
N ASN A 6 14.80 7.14 15.37
CA ASN A 6 14.92 6.59 14.02
C ASN A 6 13.58 6.60 13.26
N PRO A 7 13.20 7.71 12.59
CA PRO A 7 12.32 7.55 11.44
C PRO A 7 12.97 6.47 10.55
N THR A 8 12.18 5.52 10.06
CA THR A 8 12.63 4.62 9.00
C THR A 8 12.94 5.52 7.81
N ASP A 9 14.18 5.99 7.70
CA ASP A 9 14.67 6.76 6.58
C ASP A 9 14.59 5.81 5.38
N GLY A 10 13.66 6.06 4.48
CA GLY A 10 13.39 5.15 3.38
C GLY A 10 12.42 5.78 2.39
N ASN A 11 12.70 5.61 1.10
CA ASN A 11 11.75 5.96 0.06
C ASN A 11 10.89 4.74 -0.25
N VAL A 12 9.64 4.98 -0.61
CA VAL A 12 8.79 3.96 -1.22
C VAL A 12 8.37 4.45 -2.59
N TYR A 13 8.69 3.67 -3.60
CA TYR A 13 8.37 3.94 -5.00
C TYR A 13 7.13 3.14 -5.37
N THR A 14 6.10 3.85 -5.80
CA THR A 14 4.84 3.23 -6.22
C THR A 14 4.78 3.19 -7.73
N SER A 15 4.37 2.06 -8.30
CA SER A 15 4.11 1.95 -9.73
C SER A 15 2.81 1.24 -9.99
N VAL A 16 2.16 1.65 -11.08
CA VAL A 16 0.94 1.04 -11.59
C VAL A 16 1.20 0.61 -13.02
N SER A 17 0.96 -0.67 -13.31
CA SER A 17 1.07 -1.24 -14.65
C SER A 17 -0.26 -1.88 -15.06
N PHE A 18 -0.74 -1.53 -16.24
CA PHE A 18 -2.01 -2.01 -16.78
C PHE A 18 -1.79 -3.20 -17.72
N GLY A 19 -1.91 -4.41 -17.18
CA GLY A 19 -1.91 -5.62 -17.99
C GLY A 19 -3.25 -5.86 -18.70
N GLN A 20 -3.28 -6.83 -19.61
CA GLN A 20 -4.47 -7.17 -20.40
C GLN A 20 -5.68 -7.58 -19.53
N ASN A 21 -5.43 -8.31 -18.44
CA ASN A 21 -6.48 -8.85 -17.56
C ASN A 21 -6.40 -8.32 -16.12
N GLN A 22 -5.29 -7.69 -15.75
CA GLN A 22 -4.98 -7.36 -14.37
C GLN A 22 -4.15 -6.08 -14.31
N THR A 23 -4.45 -5.24 -13.33
CA THR A 23 -3.66 -4.06 -12.97
C THR A 23 -2.74 -4.44 -11.83
N VAL A 24 -1.47 -4.10 -11.96
CA VAL A 24 -0.43 -4.42 -10.99
C VAL A 24 -0.05 -3.15 -10.23
N LEU A 25 -0.25 -3.17 -8.91
CA LEU A 25 0.18 -2.16 -7.96
C LEU A 25 1.48 -2.65 -7.31
N SER A 26 2.54 -1.87 -7.38
CA SER A 26 3.86 -2.24 -6.87
C SER A 26 4.41 -1.16 -5.96
N PHE A 27 4.94 -1.58 -4.81
CA PHE A 27 5.50 -0.73 -3.76
C PHE A 27 6.92 -1.22 -3.46
N ALA A 28 7.91 -0.54 -4.03
CA ALA A 28 9.32 -0.86 -3.85
C ALA A 28 9.91 0.02 -2.74
N PHE A 29 10.44 -0.60 -1.71
CA PHE A 29 11.08 0.07 -0.59
C PHE A 29 12.58 0.17 -0.87
N ASP A 30 13.09 1.40 -0.75
CA ASP A 30 14.51 1.67 -0.87
C ASP A 30 15.26 1.01 0.29
N ASP A 31 16.38 0.38 -0.04
CA ASP A 31 17.35 -0.15 0.92
C ASP A 31 18.55 0.80 0.85
N ASP A 32 18.72 1.58 1.91
CA ASP A 32 19.75 2.61 1.99
C ASP A 32 21.12 2.02 2.40
N GLY A 33 21.19 0.70 2.62
CA GLY A 33 22.38 -0.05 2.97
C GLY A 33 22.84 0.14 4.43
N ASP A 34 22.00 0.71 5.31
CA ASP A 34 22.32 0.89 6.73
C ASP A 34 22.18 -0.42 7.54
N GLY A 35 21.53 -1.44 6.94
CA GLY A 35 21.28 -2.75 7.52
C GLY A 35 20.01 -2.84 8.35
N VAL A 36 19.08 -1.89 8.19
CA VAL A 36 17.78 -1.83 8.84
C VAL A 36 16.69 -1.65 7.78
N ASP A 37 16.00 -2.72 7.42
CA ASP A 37 15.10 -2.74 6.27
C ASP A 37 13.62 -2.75 6.67
N PHE A 38 12.80 -1.87 6.09
CA PHE A 38 11.34 -1.83 6.35
C PHE A 38 10.67 -3.20 6.17
N LEU A 39 11.11 -3.93 5.13
CA LEU A 39 10.57 -5.22 4.75
C LEU A 39 11.19 -6.41 5.48
N ASP A 40 12.19 -6.19 6.35
CA ASP A 40 12.73 -7.19 7.25
C ASP A 40 12.00 -7.13 8.60
N THR A 41 11.26 -8.20 8.91
CA THR A 41 10.50 -8.29 10.16
C THR A 41 11.36 -8.56 11.38
N ALA A 42 12.63 -8.92 11.20
CA ALA A 42 13.62 -8.98 12.27
C ALA A 42 13.98 -7.58 12.78
N ASP A 43 14.05 -6.61 11.86
CA ASP A 43 14.31 -5.20 12.18
C ASP A 43 13.05 -4.53 12.72
N TYR A 44 11.92 -4.79 12.06
CA TYR A 44 10.63 -4.18 12.41
C TYR A 44 9.51 -5.20 12.55
N SER A 45 9.31 -5.69 13.78
CA SER A 45 8.25 -6.66 14.08
C SER A 45 6.81 -6.14 13.88
N SER A 46 6.60 -4.81 13.84
CA SER A 46 5.28 -4.19 13.67
C SER A 46 5.02 -3.68 12.24
N THR A 47 5.83 -4.13 11.27
CA THR A 47 5.69 -3.76 9.86
C THR A 47 4.30 -4.08 9.31
N ASN A 48 3.69 -3.09 8.66
CA ASN A 48 2.45 -3.18 7.91
C ASN A 48 2.45 -2.23 6.69
N LEU A 49 1.76 -2.63 5.63
CA LEU A 49 1.48 -1.82 4.45
C LEU A 49 -0.01 -1.95 4.07
N PRO A 50 -0.90 -1.13 4.64
CA PRO A 50 -2.21 -0.86 4.07
C PRO A 50 -2.13 -0.05 2.77
N VAL A 51 -2.93 -0.45 1.78
CA VAL A 51 -3.13 0.22 0.49
C VAL A 51 -4.62 0.43 0.30
N ALA A 52 -5.10 1.64 0.55
CA ALA A 52 -6.49 2.00 0.28
C ALA A 52 -6.68 2.29 -1.21
N VAL A 53 -7.79 1.82 -1.78
CA VAL A 53 -8.12 2.01 -3.19
C VAL A 53 -9.54 2.54 -3.32
N ASP A 54 -9.66 3.66 -4.03
CA ASP A 54 -10.88 4.15 -4.65
C ASP A 54 -10.85 3.61 -6.08
N ALA A 55 -11.60 2.53 -6.30
CA ALA A 55 -11.63 1.79 -7.54
C ALA A 55 -12.61 2.40 -8.56
N ASP A 56 -13.27 3.50 -8.20
CA ASP A 56 -14.13 4.27 -9.08
C ASP A 56 -13.82 5.77 -9.04
N ALA A 57 -14.77 6.59 -9.49
CA ALA A 57 -14.60 8.03 -9.65
C ALA A 57 -15.44 8.84 -8.65
N ASP A 58 -15.95 8.21 -7.59
CA ASP A 58 -16.80 8.83 -6.59
C ASP A 58 -16.02 9.55 -5.48
N GLY A 59 -14.71 9.29 -5.38
CA GLY A 59 -13.81 9.95 -4.45
C GLY A 59 -13.76 9.28 -3.07
N THR A 60 -14.29 8.06 -2.93
CA THR A 60 -14.28 7.29 -1.69
C THR A 60 -13.56 5.96 -1.85
N HIS A 61 -12.83 5.53 -0.81
CA HIS A 61 -12.16 4.24 -0.88
C HIS A 61 -13.20 3.12 -0.86
N ASP A 62 -13.14 2.22 -1.84
CA ASP A 62 -14.00 1.03 -1.91
C ASP A 62 -13.46 -0.11 -1.05
N TRP A 63 -12.14 -0.22 -0.94
CA TRP A 63 -11.48 -1.30 -0.22
C TRP A 63 -10.02 -0.99 0.12
N GLN A 64 -9.40 -1.90 0.88
CA GLN A 64 -8.00 -1.84 1.25
C GLN A 64 -7.34 -3.20 1.05
N LEU A 65 -6.14 -3.19 0.47
CA LEU A 65 -5.22 -4.32 0.45
C LEU A 65 -4.20 -4.15 1.56
N ILE A 66 -3.75 -5.25 2.16
CA ILE A 66 -2.86 -5.22 3.31
C ILE A 66 -1.73 -6.20 3.09
N TRP A 67 -0.50 -5.76 3.36
CA TRP A 67 0.61 -6.66 3.68
C TRP A 67 1.00 -6.47 5.15
N GLN A 68 0.83 -7.50 5.97
CA GLN A 68 1.18 -7.47 7.39
C GLN A 68 1.71 -8.84 7.83
N PRO A 69 3.04 -9.04 7.77
CA PRO A 69 3.64 -10.36 7.93
C PRO A 69 3.45 -11.01 9.30
N ASN A 70 3.20 -10.22 10.34
CA ASN A 70 3.05 -10.71 11.70
C ASN A 70 1.59 -10.75 12.19
N ALA A 71 0.61 -10.47 11.33
CA ALA A 71 -0.81 -10.40 11.73
C ALA A 71 -1.54 -11.74 11.79
N GLY A 72 -0.91 -12.84 11.34
CA GLY A 72 -1.55 -14.15 11.31
C GLY A 72 -2.78 -14.22 10.40
N PHE A 73 -2.76 -13.49 9.28
CA PHE A 73 -3.86 -13.48 8.31
C PHE A 73 -4.09 -14.85 7.66
N PRO A 74 -5.33 -15.14 7.19
CA PRO A 74 -5.66 -16.41 6.54
C PRO A 74 -4.75 -16.71 5.33
N ASP A 75 -4.42 -15.68 4.55
CA ASP A 75 -3.47 -15.73 3.44
C ASP A 75 -2.17 -15.04 3.86
N ALA A 76 -1.40 -15.61 4.78
CA ALA A 76 -0.16 -14.97 5.25
C ALA A 76 0.76 -14.59 4.07
N PRO A 77 1.32 -13.36 3.99
CA PRO A 77 1.15 -12.15 4.83
C PRO A 77 0.15 -11.09 4.30
N PHE A 78 -0.78 -11.45 3.42
CA PHE A 78 -1.66 -10.53 2.70
C PHE A 78 -3.12 -10.59 3.18
N GLY A 79 -3.86 -9.50 2.96
CA GLY A 79 -5.28 -9.44 3.30
C GLY A 79 -6.03 -8.38 2.51
N TYR A 80 -7.35 -8.45 2.62
CA TYR A 80 -8.29 -7.52 2.02
C TYR A 80 -9.28 -7.02 3.08
N GLN A 81 -9.69 -5.75 2.98
CA GLN A 81 -10.75 -5.18 3.80
C GLN A 81 -11.73 -4.42 2.89
N PRO A 82 -13.01 -4.80 2.85
CA PRO A 82 -14.01 -3.99 2.16
C PRO A 82 -14.25 -2.70 2.93
N ASN A 83 -14.55 -1.61 2.23
CA ASN A 83 -15.03 -0.37 2.83
C ASN A 83 -16.52 -0.21 2.55
N ASN A 84 -17.33 -0.16 3.61
CA ASN A 84 -18.76 0.07 3.49
C ASN A 84 -19.09 1.46 4.00
N SER A 85 -19.13 2.44 3.10
CA SER A 85 -19.54 3.81 3.39
C SER A 85 -18.66 4.51 4.46
N GLY A 86 -17.35 4.35 4.34
CA GLY A 86 -16.34 5.05 5.16
C GLY A 86 -15.85 4.27 6.38
N SER A 87 -16.22 3.00 6.53
CA SER A 87 -15.67 2.10 7.54
C SER A 87 -15.15 0.82 6.89
N TYR A 88 -13.87 0.52 7.16
CA TYR A 88 -13.28 -0.77 6.80
C TYR A 88 -13.88 -1.90 7.64
N GLY A 89 -14.15 -3.02 6.98
CA GLY A 89 -14.60 -4.26 7.58
C GLY A 89 -13.48 -5.04 8.26
N ALA A 90 -13.77 -6.29 8.63
CA ALA A 90 -12.76 -7.21 9.12
C ALA A 90 -11.78 -7.59 8.00
N THR A 91 -10.55 -7.96 8.34
CA THR A 91 -9.61 -8.51 7.37
C THR A 91 -10.07 -9.87 6.88
N GLU A 92 -10.12 -10.01 5.57
CA GLU A 92 -10.52 -11.20 4.83
C GLU A 92 -9.35 -11.71 3.96
N PRO A 93 -9.41 -12.98 3.50
CA PRO A 93 -8.56 -13.49 2.42
C PRO A 93 -8.63 -12.60 1.18
N LEU A 94 -7.61 -12.67 0.32
CA LEU A 94 -7.66 -11.95 -0.96
C LEU A 94 -8.85 -12.47 -1.80
N PRO A 95 -9.67 -11.58 -2.40
CA PRO A 95 -10.78 -12.01 -3.23
C PRO A 95 -10.32 -12.83 -4.44
N ALA A 96 -11.22 -13.63 -5.00
CA ALA A 96 -10.90 -14.46 -6.17
C ALA A 96 -10.38 -13.60 -7.34
N GLY A 97 -9.26 -14.01 -7.92
CA GLY A 97 -8.60 -13.29 -9.03
C GLY A 97 -7.60 -12.23 -8.59
N PHE A 98 -7.62 -11.80 -7.32
CA PHE A 98 -6.53 -11.01 -6.76
C PHE A 98 -5.29 -11.88 -6.56
N SER A 99 -4.12 -11.27 -6.65
CA SER A 99 -2.85 -11.92 -6.35
C SER A 99 -1.96 -10.98 -5.55
N ALA A 100 -1.09 -11.51 -4.70
CA ALA A 100 -0.09 -10.71 -4.01
C ALA A 100 1.21 -11.48 -3.83
N ALA A 101 2.33 -10.75 -3.80
CA ALA A 101 3.64 -11.32 -3.58
C ALA A 101 4.61 -10.29 -2.97
N LYS A 102 5.58 -10.79 -2.19
CA LYS A 102 6.80 -10.06 -1.84
C LYS A 102 7.92 -10.57 -2.74
N VAL A 103 8.55 -9.67 -3.50
CA VAL A 103 9.66 -10.00 -4.40
C VAL A 103 10.83 -9.08 -4.05
N GLY A 104 11.84 -9.62 -3.36
CA GLY A 104 12.94 -8.80 -2.83
C GLY A 104 12.40 -7.70 -1.91
N ASN A 105 12.71 -6.45 -2.27
CA ASN A 105 12.28 -5.25 -1.55
C ASN A 105 10.99 -4.63 -2.11
N THR A 106 10.17 -5.42 -2.81
CA THR A 106 8.94 -4.96 -3.42
C THR A 106 7.74 -5.78 -2.96
N ILE A 107 6.66 -5.08 -2.61
CA ILE A 107 5.33 -5.67 -2.43
C ILE A 107 4.51 -5.41 -3.68
N VAL A 108 3.91 -6.47 -4.22
CA VAL A 108 3.11 -6.41 -5.44
C VAL A 108 1.71 -6.94 -5.16
N PHE A 109 0.71 -6.18 -5.58
CA PHE A 109 -0.68 -6.61 -5.64
C PHE A 109 -1.15 -6.60 -7.09
N GLY A 110 -1.84 -7.65 -7.49
CA GLY A 110 -2.51 -7.73 -8.78
C GLY A 110 -4.02 -7.72 -8.55
N VAL A 111 -4.70 -6.78 -9.20
CA VAL A 111 -6.14 -6.55 -9.09
C VAL A 111 -6.79 -6.84 -10.45
N PRO A 112 -7.81 -7.70 -10.54
CA PRO A 112 -8.51 -7.92 -11.80
C PRO A 112 -9.02 -6.61 -12.38
N ASN A 113 -8.89 -6.39 -13.69
CA ASN A 113 -9.35 -5.15 -14.32
C ASN A 113 -10.87 -4.94 -14.19
N SER A 114 -11.65 -5.99 -13.89
CA SER A 114 -13.09 -5.88 -13.60
C SER A 114 -13.40 -5.17 -12.29
N GLU A 115 -12.44 -5.11 -11.38
CA GLU A 115 -12.57 -4.49 -10.05
C GLU A 115 -12.16 -3.02 -10.08
N ILE A 116 -11.57 -2.53 -11.18
CA ILE A 116 -11.18 -1.13 -11.37
C ILE A 116 -12.10 -0.54 -12.44
N SER A 117 -13.02 0.30 -12.02
CA SER A 117 -14.18 0.69 -12.83
C SER A 117 -13.91 1.83 -13.82
N SER A 118 -12.83 2.60 -13.65
CA SER A 118 -12.27 3.55 -14.64
C SER A 118 -10.99 4.22 -14.08
N THR A 119 -10.90 5.55 -14.11
CA THR A 119 -9.97 6.32 -13.27
C THR A 119 -10.13 5.84 -11.83
N PHE A 120 -9.03 5.56 -11.16
CA PHE A 120 -9.00 5.08 -9.79
C PHE A 120 -7.92 5.84 -9.02
N ARG A 121 -7.97 5.79 -7.69
CA ARG A 121 -6.99 6.43 -6.80
C ARG A 121 -6.48 5.41 -5.79
N LEU A 122 -5.25 5.59 -5.34
CA LEU A 122 -4.67 4.69 -4.34
C LEU A 122 -3.82 5.45 -3.32
N LEU A 123 -3.81 4.96 -2.10
CA LEU A 123 -3.01 5.49 -0.99
C LEU A 123 -2.32 4.33 -0.27
N GLY A 124 -0.99 4.26 -0.40
CA GLY A 124 -0.15 3.28 0.29
C GLY A 124 0.49 3.89 1.55
N TYR A 125 0.32 3.24 2.69
CA TYR A 125 0.92 3.69 3.95
C TYR A 125 1.76 2.57 4.55
N GLY A 126 3.08 2.70 4.52
CA GLY A 126 3.99 1.79 5.22
C GLY A 126 4.20 2.26 6.66
N SER A 127 4.10 1.36 7.64
CA SER A 127 4.37 1.66 9.05
C SER A 127 5.08 0.53 9.76
N THR A 128 6.02 0.86 10.64
CA THR A 128 6.75 -0.09 11.49
C THR A 128 6.29 -0.04 12.96
N GLY A 129 5.09 0.48 13.23
CA GLY A 129 4.52 0.60 14.59
C GLY A 129 4.33 2.03 15.09
N GLY A 130 4.43 3.03 14.22
CA GLY A 130 4.12 4.42 14.53
C GLY A 130 4.50 5.38 13.39
N GLU A 131 5.70 5.22 12.85
CA GLU A 131 6.23 5.97 11.71
C GLU A 131 6.81 4.99 10.69
N GLY A 132 6.71 5.32 9.40
CA GLY A 132 7.24 4.52 8.31
C GLY A 132 7.11 5.28 6.99
N PRO A 133 7.76 4.80 5.92
CA PRO A 133 7.74 5.46 4.62
C PRO A 133 6.32 5.43 4.03
N ILE A 134 5.87 6.58 3.52
CA ILE A 134 4.53 6.78 2.95
C ILE A 134 4.64 6.94 1.44
N ALA A 135 3.77 6.25 0.68
CA ALA A 135 3.70 6.31 -0.77
C ALA A 135 2.29 6.73 -1.21
N GLU A 136 2.14 7.94 -1.76
CA GLU A 136 0.83 8.47 -2.14
C GLU A 136 0.69 8.60 -3.65
N VAL A 137 -0.48 8.27 -4.19
CA VAL A 137 -0.80 8.44 -5.61
C VAL A 137 -2.17 9.10 -5.77
N ASN A 138 -2.16 10.38 -6.13
CA ASN A 138 -3.35 11.13 -6.54
C ASN A 138 -4.42 11.27 -5.44
N VAL A 139 -4.07 12.00 -4.37
CA VAL A 139 -4.89 12.25 -3.18
C VAL A 139 -6.14 13.11 -3.52
N ASP A 140 -7.25 12.83 -2.83
CA ASP A 140 -8.38 13.76 -2.74
C ASP A 140 -8.01 14.92 -1.79
N PRO A 141 -7.91 16.17 -2.29
CA PRO A 141 -7.51 17.32 -1.47
C PRO A 141 -8.51 17.66 -0.34
N SER A 142 -9.68 17.01 -0.27
CA SER A 142 -10.72 17.27 0.72
C SER A 142 -10.62 16.43 2.02
N LEU A 143 -9.72 15.44 2.11
CA LEU A 143 -9.74 14.45 3.21
C LEU A 143 -8.67 14.62 4.32
N GLY A 144 -7.66 15.48 4.12
CA GLY A 144 -6.65 15.89 5.14
C GLY A 144 -5.72 14.78 5.69
N PRO A 145 -4.69 15.13 6.50
CA PRO A 145 -3.90 16.35 6.42
C PRO A 145 -3.12 16.38 5.11
N ASP A 146 -3.07 17.57 4.51
CA ASP A 146 -2.32 17.87 3.30
C ASP A 146 -0.81 17.85 3.60
N PHE A 147 -0.15 16.72 3.38
CA PHE A 147 1.30 16.56 3.53
C PHE A 147 1.98 16.73 2.17
N TYR A 148 2.18 18.00 1.80
CA TYR A 148 2.87 18.42 0.58
C TYR A 148 4.20 17.68 0.35
N ASN A 149 4.21 16.67 -0.53
CA ASN A 149 5.15 16.49 -1.66
C ASN A 149 5.40 15.00 -2.02
N SER A 150 4.41 14.31 -2.59
CA SER A 150 4.54 12.95 -3.14
C SER A 150 4.57 12.88 -4.69
N ALA A 151 4.58 14.04 -5.36
CA ALA A 151 4.50 14.16 -6.82
C ALA A 151 5.65 13.51 -7.62
N ASN A 152 6.70 13.04 -6.95
CA ASN A 152 7.87 12.39 -7.57
C ASN A 152 7.88 10.85 -7.41
N ALA A 153 6.87 10.23 -6.80
CA ALA A 153 6.95 8.83 -6.35
C ALA A 153 6.29 7.80 -7.29
N VAL A 154 5.80 8.20 -8.48
CA VAL A 154 4.97 7.34 -9.33
C VAL A 154 5.43 7.29 -10.78
N GLU A 155 5.77 6.09 -11.23
CA GLU A 155 5.95 5.78 -12.66
C GLU A 155 4.72 5.03 -13.17
N PHE A 156 4.12 5.55 -14.26
CA PHE A 156 3.06 4.88 -15.01
C PHE A 156 3.68 4.25 -16.26
N SER A 157 3.37 2.98 -16.52
CA SER A 157 3.78 2.30 -17.75
C SER A 157 2.61 1.49 -18.32
N ASP A 158 2.37 1.68 -19.62
CA ASP A 158 1.46 0.86 -20.44
C ASP A 158 2.07 -0.51 -20.77
#